data_AF-A0A424YXS9-F1
#
_entry.id   AF-A0A424YXS9-F1
#
_cell.length_a   1.000
_cell.length_b   1.000
_cell.length_c   1.000
_cell.angle_alpha   90.00
_cell.angle_beta   90.00
_cell.angle_gamma   90.00
#
_symmetry.space_group_name_H-M   'P 1'
#
loop_
_entity.id
_entity.type
_entity.pdbx_description
1 polymer ?
#
loop_
_entity_poly.entity_id
_entity_poly.type
_entity_poly.pdbx_seq_one_letter_code
_entity_poly.pdbx_strand_id
1 'polypeptide(L)'
;MKDILDSIIEELEELDTFEEVLDMAISLEEKGRSFYLDKLAEIKSPTVQDIFTYLAREEKKHSQYLRDFKEKYSKDSISHDLSSFNPGAATTPDFREMLQEEFSERWSDEEGVLLSALRFEKKTEMLYTELARRATDKKK
;
A
#
# COMPACT_ATOMS: atom_id res chain seq x y z
N MET A 1 10.18 14.64 -14.64
CA MET A 1 10.15 14.29 -13.20
C MET A 1 9.73 12.84 -13.16
N LYS A 2 10.47 11.95 -12.50
CA LYS A 2 10.04 10.55 -12.38
C LYS A 2 8.80 10.52 -11.48
N ASP A 3 7.79 9.76 -11.85
CA ASP A 3 6.62 9.59 -10.99
C ASP A 3 7.05 8.85 -9.70
N ILE A 4 6.42 9.15 -8.55
CA ILE A 4 6.75 8.45 -7.29
C ILE A 4 6.50 6.95 -7.45
N LEU A 5 5.47 6.55 -8.21
CA LEU A 5 5.18 5.15 -8.50
C LEU A 5 6.33 4.49 -9.27
N ASP A 6 6.92 5.19 -10.26
CA ASP A 6 8.05 4.64 -11.03
C ASP A 6 9.26 4.39 -10.13
N SER A 7 9.54 5.32 -9.21
CA SER A 7 10.65 5.18 -8.26
C SER A 7 10.43 4.00 -7.31
N ILE A 8 9.21 3.85 -6.79
CA ILE A 8 8.81 2.71 -5.96
C ILE A 8 8.94 1.39 -6.72
N ILE A 9 8.49 1.33 -7.98
CA ILE A 9 8.57 0.11 -8.81
C ILE A 9 10.02 -0.32 -9.06
N GLU A 10 10.94 0.64 -9.20
CA GLU A 10 12.38 0.37 -9.34
C GLU A 10 13.00 -0.15 -8.03
N GLU A 11 12.69 0.47 -6.88
CA GLU A 11 13.15 -0.01 -5.57
C GLU A 11 12.68 -1.45 -5.28
N LEU A 12 11.52 -1.82 -5.83
CA LEU A 12 10.94 -3.15 -5.67
C LEU A 12 11.47 -4.19 -6.68
N GLU A 13 12.40 -3.83 -7.59
CA GLU A 13 13.09 -4.81 -8.46
C GLU A 13 13.85 -5.87 -7.66
N GLU A 14 14.28 -5.51 -6.45
CA GLU A 14 15.04 -6.37 -5.54
C GLU A 14 14.15 -7.36 -4.75
N LEU A 15 12.82 -7.34 -4.92
CA LEU A 15 11.94 -8.35 -4.32
C LEU A 15 11.97 -9.64 -5.17
N ASP A 16 12.38 -10.75 -4.53
CA ASP A 16 12.63 -12.00 -5.23
C ASP A 16 11.58 -13.08 -4.93
N THR A 17 10.95 -13.04 -3.77
CA THR A 17 10.00 -14.07 -3.35
C THR A 17 8.55 -13.60 -3.35
N PHE A 18 7.64 -14.55 -3.53
CA PHE A 18 6.21 -14.32 -3.47
C PHE A 18 5.78 -13.81 -2.08
N GLU A 19 6.40 -14.33 -1.03
CA GLU A 19 6.21 -13.92 0.36
C GLU A 19 6.59 -12.46 0.58
N GLU A 20 7.74 -12.01 0.09
CA GLU A 20 8.21 -10.62 0.24
C GLU A 20 7.29 -9.63 -0.49
N VAL A 21 6.81 -9.99 -1.68
CA VAL A 21 5.83 -9.18 -2.43
C VAL A 21 4.54 -9.03 -1.63
N LEU A 22 4.05 -10.11 -1.01
CA LEU A 22 2.85 -10.06 -0.18
C LEU A 22 3.07 -9.28 1.12
N ASP A 23 4.23 -9.41 1.77
CA ASP A 23 4.56 -8.66 2.99
C ASP A 23 4.65 -7.16 2.71
N MET A 24 5.24 -6.79 1.57
CA MET A 24 5.24 -5.40 1.12
C MET A 24 3.82 -4.90 0.86
N ALA A 25 2.99 -5.67 0.12
CA ALA A 25 1.62 -5.27 -0.17
C ALA A 25 0.80 -5.09 1.12
N ILE A 26 0.93 -6.00 2.09
CA ILE A 26 0.30 -5.87 3.42
C ILE A 26 0.77 -4.59 4.13
N SER A 27 2.08 -4.32 4.11
CA SER A 27 2.67 -3.11 4.71
C SER A 27 2.12 -1.83 4.07
N LEU A 28 1.89 -1.82 2.76
CA LEU A 28 1.26 -0.71 2.05
C LEU A 28 -0.14 -0.42 2.62
N GLU A 29 -1.00 -1.45 2.68
CA GLU A 29 -2.38 -1.27 3.17
C GLU A 29 -2.41 -0.84 4.65
N GLU A 30 -1.50 -1.35 5.47
CA GLU A 30 -1.40 -0.95 6.87
C GLU A 30 -0.93 0.51 7.04
N LYS A 31 0.00 0.96 6.19
CA LYS A 31 0.44 2.36 6.14
C LYS A 31 -0.68 3.27 5.63
N GLY A 32 -1.41 2.87 4.58
CA GLY A 32 -2.59 3.59 4.08
C GLY A 32 -3.67 3.76 5.15
N ARG A 33 -4.02 2.66 5.82
CA ARG A 33 -4.94 2.68 6.97
C ARG A 33 -4.48 3.65 8.06
N SER A 34 -3.20 3.56 8.44
CA SER A 34 -2.65 4.41 9.50
C SER A 34 -2.68 5.87 9.10
N PHE A 35 -2.30 6.19 7.86
CA PHE A 35 -2.38 7.54 7.31
C PHE A 35 -3.79 8.12 7.40
N TYR A 36 -4.82 7.35 7.00
CA TYR A 36 -6.19 7.82 7.08
C TYR A 36 -6.65 8.07 8.52
N LEU A 37 -6.29 7.18 9.45
CA LEU A 37 -6.63 7.35 10.86
C LEU A 37 -5.91 8.54 11.51
N ASP A 38 -4.63 8.74 11.18
CA ASP A 38 -3.83 9.86 11.69
C ASP A 38 -4.44 11.20 11.25
N LYS A 39 -4.93 11.29 10.01
CA LYS A 39 -5.54 12.50 9.46
C LYS A 39 -6.90 12.87 10.06
N LEU A 40 -7.63 11.92 10.65
CA LEU A 40 -8.93 12.21 11.29
C LEU A 40 -8.83 13.27 12.39
N ALA A 41 -7.68 13.38 13.06
CA ALA A 41 -7.44 14.38 14.11
C ALA A 41 -7.36 15.83 13.58
N GLU A 42 -7.05 16.01 12.29
CA GLU A 42 -6.86 17.32 11.66
C GLU A 42 -8.10 17.78 10.86
N ILE A 43 -8.97 16.84 10.49
CA ILE A 43 -10.13 17.10 9.62
C ILE A 43 -11.28 17.72 10.43
N LYS A 44 -11.79 18.85 9.95
CA LYS A 44 -12.95 19.56 10.54
C LYS A 44 -14.30 19.20 9.92
N SER A 45 -14.32 18.82 8.64
CA SER A 45 -15.56 18.49 7.93
C SER A 45 -16.03 17.09 8.32
N PRO A 46 -17.27 16.93 8.85
CA PRO A 46 -17.81 15.61 9.17
C PRO A 46 -17.85 14.67 7.95
N THR A 47 -18.19 15.19 6.76
CA THR A 47 -18.22 14.39 5.53
C THR A 47 -16.83 13.84 5.19
N VAL A 48 -15.79 14.67 5.33
CA VAL A 48 -14.42 14.24 5.06
C VAL A 48 -13.95 13.24 6.11
N GLN A 49 -14.36 13.39 7.38
CA GLN A 49 -14.10 12.39 8.42
C GLN A 49 -14.74 11.04 8.10
N ASP A 50 -15.97 11.05 7.57
CA ASP A 50 -16.66 9.83 7.15
C ASP A 50 -15.93 9.14 5.98
N ILE A 51 -15.46 9.92 5.00
CA ILE A 51 -14.67 9.40 3.87
C ILE A 51 -13.37 8.75 4.36
N PHE A 52 -12.59 9.44 5.18
CA PHE A 52 -11.34 8.89 5.72
C PHE A 52 -11.58 7.66 6.60
N THR A 53 -12.65 7.66 7.39
CA THR A 53 -13.05 6.49 8.20
C THR A 53 -13.44 5.31 7.31
N TYR A 54 -14.14 5.56 6.21
CA TYR A 54 -14.48 4.55 5.22
C TYR A 54 -13.22 3.96 4.58
N LEU A 55 -12.32 4.80 4.08
CA LEU A 55 -11.06 4.36 3.46
C LEU A 55 -10.22 3.52 4.43
N ALA A 56 -10.03 3.98 5.68
CA ALA A 56 -9.32 3.21 6.71
C ALA A 56 -9.93 1.83 7.00
N ARG A 57 -11.24 1.65 6.78
CA ARG A 57 -11.92 0.36 6.92
C ARG A 57 -11.71 -0.52 5.69
N GLU A 58 -11.67 0.04 4.49
CA GLU A 58 -11.36 -0.72 3.27
C GLU A 58 -9.92 -1.23 3.30
N GLU A 59 -8.94 -0.41 3.71
CA GLU A 59 -7.54 -0.85 3.84
C GLU A 59 -7.34 -1.96 4.87
N LYS A 60 -8.16 -1.96 5.93
CA LYS A 60 -8.20 -3.07 6.88
C LYS A 60 -8.68 -4.37 6.20
N LYS A 61 -9.65 -4.30 5.29
CA LYS A 61 -10.12 -5.46 4.55
C LYS A 61 -9.08 -5.93 3.53
N HIS A 62 -8.41 -5.01 2.83
CA HIS A 62 -7.35 -5.33 1.88
C HIS A 62 -6.18 -6.04 2.56
N SER A 63 -5.64 -5.47 3.65
CA SER A 63 -4.58 -6.10 4.43
C SER A 63 -4.98 -7.49 4.95
N GLN A 64 -6.21 -7.65 5.45
CA GLN A 64 -6.70 -8.97 5.88
C GLN A 64 -6.78 -9.95 4.71
N TYR A 65 -7.31 -9.53 3.57
CA TYR A 65 -7.37 -10.37 2.37
C TYR A 65 -5.98 -10.84 1.92
N LEU A 66 -4.99 -9.94 1.91
CA LEU A 66 -3.61 -10.28 1.55
C LEU A 66 -2.96 -11.24 2.56
N ARG A 67 -3.25 -11.08 3.86
CA ARG A 67 -2.80 -12.02 4.91
C ARG A 67 -3.39 -13.41 4.71
N ASP A 68 -4.69 -13.51 4.48
CA ASP A 68 -5.38 -14.78 4.22
C ASP A 68 -4.86 -15.43 2.93
N PHE A 69 -4.61 -14.62 1.91
CA PHE A 69 -4.00 -15.06 0.65
C PHE A 69 -2.59 -15.63 0.88
N LYS A 70 -1.74 -14.93 1.63
CA LYS A 70 -0.40 -15.40 2.01
C LYS A 70 -0.48 -16.75 2.74
N GLU A 71 -1.33 -16.86 3.77
CA GLU A 71 -1.48 -18.10 4.55
C GLU A 71 -1.93 -19.29 3.67
N LYS A 72 -2.85 -19.03 2.74
CA LYS A 72 -3.38 -20.05 1.83
C LYS A 72 -2.30 -20.59 0.87
N TYR A 73 -1.43 -19.72 0.38
CA TYR A 73 -0.49 -20.05 -0.71
C TYR A 73 0.95 -20.30 -0.26
N SER A 74 1.35 -19.92 0.96
CA SER A 74 2.67 -20.27 1.53
C SER A 74 2.76 -21.73 2.04
N LYS A 75 1.90 -22.64 1.58
CA LYS A 75 1.87 -24.05 2.03
C LYS A 75 2.87 -24.98 1.35
N ASP A 76 3.63 -24.52 0.36
CA ASP A 76 4.79 -25.23 -0.17
C ASP A 76 6.03 -24.33 -0.17
N SER A 77 6.95 -24.65 0.74
CA SER A 77 8.35 -24.16 0.86
C SER A 77 8.60 -23.00 1.83
N ILE A 78 9.22 -23.37 2.96
CA ILE A 78 10.02 -22.55 3.89
C ILE A 78 9.22 -21.51 4.68
N SER A 79 9.10 -21.77 5.98
CA SER A 79 8.83 -20.75 6.98
C SER A 79 9.90 -19.66 6.89
N HIS A 80 9.66 -18.59 6.14
CA HIS A 80 10.48 -17.39 6.23
C HIS A 80 10.19 -16.75 7.59
N ASP A 81 11.24 -16.69 8.41
CA ASP A 81 11.19 -16.06 9.72
C ASP A 81 10.89 -14.56 9.55
N LEU A 82 9.69 -14.16 9.96
CA LEU A 82 9.21 -12.78 9.97
C LEU A 82 10.08 -11.86 10.84
N SER A 83 10.97 -12.40 11.68
CA SER A 83 11.93 -11.60 12.47
C SER A 83 12.96 -10.85 11.61
N SER A 84 13.15 -11.30 10.35
CA SER A 84 14.05 -10.67 9.39
C SER A 84 13.38 -9.61 8.50
N PHE A 85 12.05 -9.64 8.36
CA PHE A 85 11.30 -8.57 7.72
C PHE A 85 11.19 -7.41 8.71
N ASN A 86 12.14 -6.48 8.61
CA ASN A 86 12.10 -5.25 9.35
C ASN A 86 11.37 -4.20 8.49
N PRO A 87 10.09 -3.86 8.75
CA PRO A 87 9.37 -2.81 8.03
C PRO A 87 9.94 -1.40 8.26
N GLY A 88 11.02 -1.28 9.06
CA GLY A 88 11.87 -0.11 9.19
C GLY A 88 13.31 -0.30 8.68
N ALA A 89 13.63 -1.42 8.01
CA ALA A 89 14.86 -1.53 7.23
C ALA A 89 14.74 -0.63 5.99
N ALA A 90 15.88 -0.09 5.56
CA ALA A 90 16.01 0.89 4.48
C ALA A 90 15.57 0.41 3.07
N THR A 91 14.85 -0.72 2.98
CA THR A 91 14.47 -1.39 1.73
C THR A 91 12.95 -1.51 1.54
N THR A 92 12.10 -1.10 2.49
CA THR A 92 10.66 -0.94 2.20
C THR A 92 10.38 0.47 1.70
N PRO A 93 9.79 0.65 0.50
CA PRO A 93 9.48 1.97 0.00
C PRO A 93 8.61 2.77 0.99
N ASP A 94 8.90 4.06 1.12
CA ASP A 94 8.09 4.92 1.97
C ASP A 94 6.80 5.35 1.24
N PHE A 95 5.79 4.48 1.30
CA PHE A 95 4.47 4.75 0.75
C PHE A 95 3.78 5.98 1.37
N ARG A 96 4.27 6.50 2.52
CA ARG A 96 3.74 7.75 3.06
C ARG A 96 4.03 8.94 2.15
N GLU A 97 5.10 8.93 1.37
CA GLU A 97 5.37 10.01 0.42
C GLU A 97 4.32 10.01 -0.71
N MET A 98 3.99 8.83 -1.25
CA MET A 98 2.93 8.68 -2.25
C MET A 98 1.57 9.16 -1.73
N LEU A 99 1.21 8.81 -0.49
CA LEU A 99 -0.01 9.28 0.17
C LEU A 99 0.01 10.80 0.39
N GLN A 100 1.12 11.36 0.85
CA GLN A 100 1.25 12.81 1.07
C GLN A 100 1.17 13.61 -0.23
N GLU A 101 1.73 13.11 -1.32
CA GLU A 101 1.60 13.71 -2.64
C GLU A 101 0.12 13.79 -3.06
N GLU A 102 -0.60 12.67 -2.93
CA GLU A 102 -2.00 12.60 -3.34
C GLU A 102 -2.93 13.43 -2.45
N PHE A 103 -2.73 13.38 -1.13
CA PHE A 103 -3.56 14.06 -0.13
C PHE A 103 -2.98 15.40 0.35
N SER A 104 -2.29 16.12 -0.55
CA SER A 104 -1.75 17.45 -0.25
C SER A 104 -2.84 18.48 0.10
N GLU A 105 -2.49 19.53 0.85
CA GLU A 105 -3.44 20.58 1.32
C GLU A 105 -4.26 21.24 0.21
N ARG A 106 -3.75 21.16 -1.03
CA ARG A 106 -4.41 21.64 -2.25
C ARG A 106 -5.78 20.98 -2.49
N TRP A 107 -6.00 19.78 -1.96
CA TRP A 107 -7.19 18.95 -2.23
C TRP A 107 -7.89 18.55 -0.91
N SER A 108 -8.29 19.55 -0.12
CA SER A 108 -8.85 19.36 1.23
C SER A 108 -10.38 19.40 1.31
N ASP A 109 -11.06 19.68 0.20
CA ASP A 109 -12.51 19.56 0.08
C ASP A 109 -12.94 18.11 -0.19
N GLU A 110 -14.25 17.86 -0.15
CA GLU A 110 -14.82 16.51 -0.27
C GLU A 110 -14.46 15.86 -1.62
N GLU A 111 -14.62 16.61 -2.71
CA GLU A 111 -14.29 16.16 -4.06
C GLU A 111 -12.78 15.94 -4.23
N GLY A 112 -11.95 16.84 -3.70
CA GLY A 112 -10.50 16.72 -3.73
C GLY A 112 -10.03 15.45 -3.03
N VAL A 113 -10.54 15.18 -1.83
CA VAL A 113 -10.22 13.98 -1.05
C VAL A 113 -10.63 12.71 -1.80
N LEU A 114 -11.83 12.66 -2.38
CA LEU A 114 -12.28 11.51 -3.16
C LEU A 114 -11.42 11.28 -4.40
N LEU A 115 -11.05 12.35 -5.11
CA LEU A 115 -10.15 12.27 -6.25
C LEU A 115 -8.75 11.79 -5.83
N SER A 116 -8.24 12.23 -4.68
CA SER A 116 -6.97 11.76 -4.13
C SER A 116 -7.01 10.28 -3.76
N ALA A 117 -8.09 9.82 -3.13
CA ALA A 117 -8.30 8.41 -2.86
C ALA A 117 -8.33 7.58 -4.15
N LEU A 118 -9.09 8.03 -5.17
CA LEU A 118 -9.16 7.34 -6.46
C LEU A 118 -7.78 7.23 -7.14
N ARG A 119 -6.97 8.30 -7.11
CA ARG A 119 -5.62 8.28 -7.70
C ARG A 119 -4.68 7.37 -6.92
N PHE A 120 -4.75 7.40 -5.60
CA PHE A 120 -3.98 6.49 -4.74
C PHE A 120 -4.32 5.02 -5.03
N GLU A 121 -5.61 4.67 -5.00
CA GLU A 121 -6.10 3.32 -5.31
C GLU A 121 -5.73 2.87 -6.72
N LYS A 122 -5.72 3.80 -7.69
CA LYS A 122 -5.25 3.49 -9.04
C LYS A 122 -3.76 3.18 -9.08
N LYS A 123 -2.94 3.91 -8.32
CA LYS A 123 -1.50 3.67 -8.22
C LYS A 123 -1.21 2.34 -7.52
N THR A 124 -1.93 2.00 -6.45
CA THR A 124 -1.79 0.69 -5.77
C THR A 124 -2.21 -0.47 -6.67
N GLU A 125 -3.31 -0.34 -7.43
CA GLU A 125 -3.71 -1.32 -8.45
C GLU A 125 -2.61 -1.53 -9.51
N MET A 126 -2.02 -0.45 -10.04
CA MET A 126 -0.94 -0.52 -11.01
C MET A 126 0.29 -1.22 -10.43
N LEU A 127 0.64 -0.90 -9.18
CA LEU A 127 1.72 -1.56 -8.46
C LEU A 127 1.49 -3.07 -8.34
N TYR A 128 0.33 -3.49 -7.85
CA TYR A 128 0.00 -4.91 -7.69
C TYR A 128 -0.03 -5.66 -9.03
N THR A 129 -0.52 -5.01 -10.08
CA THR A 129 -0.54 -5.59 -11.44
C THR A 129 0.88 -5.83 -11.94
N GLU A 130 1.79 -4.88 -11.75
CA GLU A 130 3.17 -5.01 -12.18
C GLU A 130 3.92 -6.07 -11.37
N LEU A 131 3.72 -6.11 -10.05
CA LEU A 131 4.31 -7.15 -9.19
C LEU A 131 3.82 -8.55 -9.56
N ALA A 132 2.52 -8.71 -9.83
CA ALA A 132 1.94 -9.98 -10.28
C ALA A 132 2.53 -10.41 -11.63
N ARG A 133 2.66 -9.48 -12.60
CA ARG A 133 3.26 -9.74 -13.91
C ARG A 133 4.70 -10.24 -13.76
N ARG A 134 5.51 -9.59 -12.93
CA ARG A 134 6.91 -9.97 -12.67
C ARG A 134 7.03 -11.32 -11.98
N ALA A 135 6.18 -11.60 -10.99
CA ALA A 135 6.16 -12.89 -10.30
C ALA A 135 5.83 -14.07 -11.25
N THR A 136 5.02 -13.84 -12.29
CA THR A 136 4.77 -14.84 -13.34
C THR A 136 5.93 -14.99 -14.33
N ASP A 137 6.67 -13.92 -14.64
CA ASP A 137 7.79 -13.95 -15.59
C ASP A 137 9.07 -14.61 -15.03
N LYS A 138 9.33 -14.51 -13.70
CA LYS A 138 10.49 -15.15 -13.03
C LYS A 138 10.42 -16.70 -12.99
N LYS A 139 9.35 -17.35 -13.48
CA LYS A 139 9.26 -18.82 -13.65
C LYS A 139 9.95 -19.36 -14.92
N LYS A 140 11.10 -18.81 -15.33
CA LYS A 140 11.91 -19.30 -16.46
C LYS A 140 13.28 -19.78 -16.03
#